data_AF-A0A0K2Y0X9-F1
#
_entry.id   AF-A0A0K2Y0X9-F1
#
_cell.length_a   1.000
_cell.length_b   1.000
_cell.length_c   1.000
_cell.angle_alpha   90.00
_cell.angle_beta   90.00
_cell.angle_gamma   90.00
#
_symmetry.space_group_name_H-M   'P 1'
#
loop_
_entity.id
_entity.type
_entity.pdbx_description
1 polymer ?
#
loop_
_entity_poly.entity_id
_entity_poly.type
_entity_poly.pdbx_seq_one_letter_code
_entity_poly.pdbx_strand_id
1 'polypeptide(L)'
;MGRYGNIKGHWEAKPEYTTAHPQLELEINAPGDTYAFNGVEFSVCAGGGVLHYKDYPKQLNFINLDVDLLDRYLTTQQMPQNAAQQELIKAFIAITELNAAHGYAYLIPPYFDVLEYALLGGLGV
;
A
#
# COMPACT_ATOMS: atom_id res chain seq x y z
N MET A 1 11.90 22.02 -1.32
CA MET A 1 10.43 22.06 -1.49
C MET A 1 9.90 20.69 -1.07
N GLY A 2 9.33 20.56 0.13
CA GLY A 2 8.71 19.30 0.56
C GLY A 2 7.31 19.15 -0.01
N ARG A 3 6.94 17.95 -0.46
CA ARG A 3 5.58 17.60 -0.88
C ARG A 3 5.29 16.13 -0.56
N TYR A 4 4.01 15.87 -0.26
CA TYR A 4 3.36 14.56 -0.09
C TYR A 4 3.72 13.82 1.23
N GLY A 5 2.80 13.13 1.90
CA GLY A 5 1.39 12.86 1.58
C GLY A 5 0.45 12.95 2.81
N ASN A 6 -0.84 13.22 2.58
CA ASN A 6 -1.86 13.32 3.63
C ASN A 6 -2.81 12.12 3.57
N ILE A 7 -2.50 11.07 4.33
CA ILE A 7 -3.42 9.97 4.65
C ILE A 7 -4.24 10.38 5.90
N LYS A 8 -5.56 10.19 5.88
CA LYS A 8 -6.49 10.42 7.00
C LYS A 8 -7.04 9.06 7.46
N GLY A 9 -8.28 9.01 7.95
CA GLY A 9 -9.04 7.76 8.07
C GLY A 9 -10.54 7.99 7.88
N HIS A 10 -11.24 7.05 7.26
CA HIS A 10 -12.70 6.96 7.35
C HIS A 10 -13.13 5.62 7.96
N TRP A 11 -13.86 5.70 9.07
CA TRP A 11 -14.54 4.57 9.68
C TRP A 11 -15.97 4.99 10.03
N GLU A 12 -16.94 4.12 9.78
CA GLU A 12 -18.35 4.38 10.05
C GLU A 12 -18.78 3.64 11.33
N ALA A 13 -18.95 4.40 12.41
CA ALA A 13 -19.45 3.90 13.69
C ALA A 13 -20.97 4.16 13.80
N LYS A 14 -21.67 3.35 14.61
CA LYS A 14 -23.12 3.48 14.80
C LYS A 14 -23.53 4.84 15.42
N PRO A 15 -24.80 5.28 15.21
CA PRO A 15 -25.20 6.68 15.44
C PRO A 15 -25.21 7.15 16.90
N GLU A 16 -25.04 6.28 17.87
CA GLU A 16 -25.12 6.61 19.31
C GLU A 16 -23.92 7.40 19.89
N TYR A 17 -22.87 7.67 19.11
CA TYR A 17 -21.66 8.38 19.58
C TYR A 17 -21.33 9.67 18.81
N THR A 18 -22.28 10.61 18.77
CA THR A 18 -22.03 11.96 18.23
C THR A 18 -21.34 12.88 19.24
N THR A 19 -20.00 12.95 19.21
CA THR A 19 -19.22 14.13 19.60
C THR A 19 -17.93 14.12 18.80
N ALA A 20 -17.50 15.26 18.26
CA ALA A 20 -16.38 15.33 17.31
C ALA A 20 -15.09 14.73 17.88
N HIS A 21 -14.66 13.59 17.33
CA HIS A 21 -13.43 12.91 17.73
C HIS A 21 -12.23 13.45 16.90
N PRO A 22 -11.07 13.71 17.51
CA PRO A 22 -9.89 14.16 16.79
C PRO A 22 -9.35 13.04 15.89
N GLN A 23 -8.89 13.42 14.69
CA GLN A 23 -8.14 12.53 13.81
C GLN A 23 -6.79 12.24 14.48
N LEU A 24 -6.46 10.97 14.69
CA LEU A 24 -5.15 10.57 15.21
C LEU A 24 -4.18 10.43 14.03
N GLU A 25 -3.17 11.30 13.99
CA GLU A 25 -2.06 11.17 13.07
C GLU A 25 -1.13 10.05 13.57
N LEU A 26 -0.93 9.03 12.73
CA LEU A 26 0.02 7.94 12.97
C LEU A 26 1.22 8.13 12.05
N GLU A 27 2.42 7.87 12.57
CA GLU A 27 3.64 7.90 11.77
C GLU A 27 3.77 6.65 10.89
N ILE A 28 4.58 6.73 9.83
CA ILE A 28 4.97 5.55 9.05
C ILE A 28 5.78 4.63 9.97
N ASN A 29 5.34 3.37 10.10
CA ASN A 29 5.98 2.44 11.03
C ASN A 29 7.38 2.03 10.56
N ALA A 30 8.33 1.90 11.49
CA ALA A 30 9.67 1.40 11.18
C ALA A 30 9.61 -0.08 10.75
N PRO A 31 10.67 -0.63 10.13
CA PRO A 31 10.71 -2.03 9.72
C PRO A 31 10.46 -3.00 10.90
N GLY A 32 9.34 -3.71 10.88
CA GLY A 32 8.95 -4.67 11.92
C GLY A 32 8.04 -4.13 13.04
N ASP A 33 7.81 -2.82 13.13
CA ASP A 33 6.84 -2.24 14.07
C ASP A 33 5.39 -2.43 13.57
N THR A 34 4.40 -2.41 14.46
CA THR A 34 2.96 -2.39 14.10
C THR A 34 2.15 -1.53 15.08
N TYR A 35 0.99 -1.09 14.62
CA TYR A 35 -0.06 -0.51 15.46
C TYR A 35 -1.16 -1.55 15.70
N ALA A 36 -1.91 -1.40 16.80
CA ALA A 36 -3.04 -2.28 17.11
C ALA A 36 -4.32 -1.47 17.38
N PHE A 37 -5.42 -1.84 16.74
CA PHE A 37 -6.73 -1.23 16.95
C PHE A 37 -7.84 -2.29 16.85
N ASN A 38 -8.80 -2.28 17.78
CA ASN A 38 -9.90 -3.25 17.85
C ASN A 38 -9.46 -4.73 17.73
N GLY A 39 -8.30 -5.08 18.28
CA GLY A 39 -7.75 -6.45 18.23
C GLY A 39 -7.15 -6.86 16.89
N VAL A 40 -6.92 -5.90 15.98
CA VAL A 40 -6.24 -6.10 14.69
C VAL A 40 -4.93 -5.32 14.69
N GLU A 41 -3.84 -6.02 14.37
CA GLU A 41 -2.53 -5.41 14.11
C GLU A 41 -2.47 -4.92 12.66
N PHE A 42 -1.81 -3.78 12.44
CA PHE A 42 -1.70 -3.13 11.14
C PHE A 42 -0.43 -2.27 11.03
N SER A 43 -0.11 -1.84 9.81
CA SER A 43 1.02 -0.97 9.47
C SER A 43 0.54 0.35 8.87
N VAL A 44 1.45 1.32 8.71
CA VAL A 44 1.17 2.64 8.10
C VAL A 44 2.28 2.95 7.11
N CYS A 45 1.96 3.14 5.83
CA CYS A 45 2.91 3.54 4.79
C CYS A 45 2.59 4.94 4.24
N ALA A 46 3.35 5.41 3.25
CA ALA A 46 3.07 6.66 2.55
C ALA A 46 1.82 6.54 1.65
N GLY A 47 1.30 7.68 1.16
CA GLY A 47 0.13 7.72 0.29
C GLY A 47 -0.75 8.96 0.54
N GLY A 48 -2.04 8.86 0.25
CA GLY A 48 -3.05 9.88 0.56
C GLY A 48 -4.37 9.28 1.01
N GLY A 49 -5.27 10.07 1.57
CA GLY A 49 -6.66 9.65 1.82
C GLY A 49 -6.87 8.50 2.81
N VAL A 50 -7.82 7.62 2.50
CA VAL A 50 -8.85 7.01 3.37
C VAL A 50 -8.53 6.27 4.70
N LEU A 51 -7.27 6.14 5.17
CA LEU A 51 -6.77 4.89 5.79
C LEU A 51 -7.69 4.18 6.79
N HIS A 52 -7.93 2.91 6.47
CA HIS A 52 -8.66 1.96 7.27
C HIS A 52 -7.73 0.81 7.70
N TYR A 53 -7.70 0.51 9.00
CA TYR A 53 -6.72 -0.38 9.64
C TYR A 53 -6.70 -1.84 9.12
N LYS A 54 -7.69 -2.27 8.33
CA LYS A 54 -7.70 -3.62 7.73
C LYS A 54 -7.07 -3.68 6.34
N ASP A 55 -6.78 -2.53 5.74
CA ASP A 55 -6.37 -2.43 4.34
C ASP A 55 -4.85 -2.63 4.20
N TYR A 56 -4.11 -2.40 5.28
CA TYR A 56 -2.66 -2.60 5.35
C TYR A 56 -2.26 -3.39 6.62
N PRO A 57 -2.70 -4.65 6.77
CA PRO A 57 -2.54 -5.44 7.99
C PRO A 57 -1.10 -5.94 8.21
N LYS A 58 -0.23 -5.83 7.20
CA LYS A 58 1.19 -6.15 7.28
C LYS A 58 2.00 -5.14 6.48
N GLN A 59 3.21 -4.83 6.96
CA GLN A 59 4.15 -4.01 6.24
C GLN A 59 4.62 -4.74 4.97
N LEU A 60 4.36 -4.15 3.80
CA LEU A 60 4.91 -4.58 2.52
C LEU A 60 6.20 -3.81 2.22
N ASN A 61 7.08 -4.42 1.44
CA ASN A 61 8.26 -3.79 0.86
C ASN A 61 8.60 -4.49 -0.45
N PHE A 62 8.66 -3.75 -1.54
CA PHE A 62 8.86 -4.29 -2.89
C PHE A 62 10.32 -4.23 -3.38
N ILE A 63 11.30 -3.94 -2.52
CA ILE A 63 12.74 -3.90 -2.86
C ILE A 63 13.25 -5.17 -3.58
N ASN A 64 12.64 -6.32 -3.29
CA ASN A 64 12.99 -7.63 -3.86
C ASN A 64 12.05 -8.09 -4.98
N LEU A 65 11.07 -7.28 -5.41
CA LEU A 65 10.17 -7.63 -6.50
C LEU A 65 10.90 -7.37 -7.83
N ASP A 66 11.11 -8.43 -8.58
CA ASP A 66 11.77 -8.41 -9.87
C ASP A 66 10.85 -7.78 -10.93
N VAL A 67 11.30 -6.67 -11.52
CA VAL A 67 10.51 -5.90 -12.49
C VAL A 67 10.27 -6.65 -13.80
N ASP A 68 11.21 -7.50 -14.24
CA ASP A 68 11.06 -8.28 -15.47
C ASP A 68 10.05 -9.40 -15.26
N LEU A 69 10.00 -9.99 -14.06
CA LEU A 69 8.98 -10.97 -13.69
C LEU A 69 7.60 -10.33 -13.49
N LEU A 70 7.55 -9.09 -12.98
CA LEU A 70 6.31 -8.32 -12.85
C LEU A 70 5.76 -7.92 -14.22
N ASP A 71 6.58 -7.34 -15.12
CA ASP A 71 6.18 -7.00 -16.49
C ASP A 71 5.73 -8.25 -17.26
N ARG A 72 6.51 -9.33 -17.20
CA ARG A 72 6.11 -10.60 -17.82
C ARG A 72 4.78 -11.09 -17.29
N TYR A 73 4.53 -11.01 -15.98
CA TYR A 73 3.24 -11.38 -15.40
C TYR A 73 2.11 -10.48 -15.94
N LEU A 74 2.29 -9.16 -15.95
CA LEU A 74 1.28 -8.22 -16.46
C LEU A 74 0.95 -8.49 -17.94
N THR A 75 1.98 -8.68 -18.77
CA THR A 75 1.86 -8.90 -20.21
C THR A 75 1.34 -10.30 -20.59
N THR A 76 1.73 -11.36 -19.86
CA THR A 76 1.45 -12.76 -20.26
C THR A 76 0.48 -13.50 -19.34
N GLN A 77 0.15 -12.93 -18.17
CA GLN A 77 -0.59 -13.55 -17.07
C GLN A 77 0.07 -14.85 -16.54
N GLN A 78 1.35 -15.08 -16.84
CA GLN A 78 2.13 -16.21 -16.34
C GLN A 78 2.86 -15.84 -15.06
N MET A 79 2.47 -16.47 -13.95
CA MET A 79 3.12 -16.28 -12.66
C MET A 79 4.49 -17.02 -12.62
N PRO A 80 5.58 -16.41 -12.10
CA PRO A 80 6.89 -17.08 -12.01
C PRO A 80 6.86 -18.28 -11.05
N GLN A 81 7.78 -19.23 -11.23
CA GLN A 81 7.91 -20.40 -10.35
C GLN A 81 8.43 -20.06 -8.94
N ASN A 82 9.10 -18.92 -8.78
CA ASN A 82 9.62 -18.47 -7.48
C ASN A 82 8.45 -17.99 -6.58
N ALA A 83 8.18 -18.74 -5.51
CA ALA A 83 7.08 -18.48 -4.57
C ALA A 83 7.12 -17.05 -3.99
N ALA A 84 8.28 -16.55 -3.58
CA ALA A 84 8.42 -15.21 -3.01
C ALA A 84 8.08 -14.11 -4.04
N GLN A 85 8.44 -14.31 -5.30
CA GLN A 85 8.02 -13.41 -6.39
C GLN A 85 6.51 -13.48 -6.62
N GLN A 86 5.88 -14.65 -6.50
CA GLN A 86 4.41 -14.73 -6.60
C GLN A 86 3.71 -13.95 -5.49
N GLU A 87 4.22 -13.99 -4.26
CA GLU A 87 3.66 -13.26 -3.13
C GLU A 87 3.82 -11.75 -3.32
N LEU A 88 4.99 -11.29 -3.77
CA LEU A 88 5.25 -9.89 -4.06
C LEU A 88 4.41 -9.38 -5.23
N ILE A 89 4.28 -10.14 -6.33
CA ILE A 89 3.40 -9.78 -7.46
C ILE A 89 1.95 -9.67 -6.99
N LYS A 90 1.41 -10.67 -6.27
CA LYS A 90 0.04 -10.62 -5.74
C LYS A 90 -0.18 -9.43 -4.82
N ALA A 91 0.78 -9.12 -3.96
CA ALA A 91 0.71 -7.97 -3.06
C ALA A 91 0.79 -6.63 -3.83
N PHE A 92 1.62 -6.54 -4.87
CA PHE A 92 1.70 -5.35 -5.73
C PHE A 92 0.36 -5.09 -6.43
N ILE A 93 -0.20 -6.11 -7.10
CA ILE A 93 -1.50 -6.03 -7.78
C ILE A 93 -2.61 -5.62 -6.80
N ALA A 94 -2.67 -6.20 -5.60
CA ALA A 94 -3.67 -5.85 -4.59
C ALA A 94 -3.58 -4.37 -4.16
N ILE A 95 -2.38 -3.81 -4.04
CA ILE A 95 -2.18 -2.37 -3.77
C ILE A 95 -2.60 -1.52 -4.98
N THR A 96 -2.24 -1.91 -6.20
CA THR A 96 -2.67 -1.22 -7.43
C THR A 96 -4.18 -1.20 -7.59
N GLU A 97 -4.87 -2.33 -7.38
CA GLU A 97 -6.34 -2.44 -7.43
C GLU A 97 -7.01 -1.58 -6.36
N LEU A 98 -6.48 -1.58 -5.14
CA LEU A 98 -7.00 -0.79 -4.04
C LEU A 98 -6.79 0.73 -4.26
N ASN A 99 -5.62 1.14 -4.74
CA ASN A 99 -5.36 2.52 -5.16
C ASN A 99 -6.30 2.96 -6.29
N ALA A 100 -6.53 2.09 -7.28
CA ALA A 100 -7.48 2.35 -8.37
C ALA A 100 -8.92 2.49 -7.86
N ALA A 101 -9.36 1.67 -6.91
CA ALA A 101 -10.67 1.75 -6.28
C ALA A 101 -10.88 3.06 -5.49
N HIS A 102 -9.82 3.60 -4.89
CA HIS A 102 -9.82 4.92 -4.24
C HIS A 102 -9.72 6.09 -5.23
N GLY A 103 -9.22 5.86 -6.45
CA GLY A 103 -8.99 6.89 -7.46
C GLY A 103 -7.76 7.78 -7.21
N TYR A 104 -6.88 7.38 -6.29
CA TYR A 104 -5.62 8.06 -5.96
C TYR A 104 -4.63 7.06 -5.33
N ALA A 105 -3.36 7.46 -5.20
CA ALA A 105 -2.34 6.66 -4.53
C ALA A 105 -2.60 6.57 -3.01
N TYR A 106 -3.45 5.63 -2.62
CA TYR A 106 -3.95 5.45 -1.26
C TYR A 106 -2.89 4.83 -0.35
N LEU A 107 -2.27 3.76 -0.81
CA LEU A 107 -1.11 3.11 -0.19
C LEU A 107 0.08 3.15 -1.15
N ILE A 108 1.21 3.63 -0.66
CA ILE A 108 2.52 3.62 -1.32
C ILE A 108 3.51 2.93 -0.36
N PRO A 109 3.55 1.58 -0.35
CA PRO A 109 4.59 0.84 0.34
C PRO A 109 5.99 1.17 -0.22
N PRO A 110 7.07 0.96 0.56
CA PRO A 110 8.44 1.06 0.08
C PRO A 110 8.65 0.32 -1.27
N TYR A 111 9.29 1.01 -2.22
CA TYR A 111 9.59 0.58 -3.59
C TYR A 111 8.37 0.41 -4.54
N PHE A 112 7.14 0.72 -4.12
CA PHE A 112 5.97 0.62 -5.00
C PHE A 112 6.03 1.62 -6.17
N ASP A 113 6.32 2.88 -5.87
CA ASP A 113 6.45 3.99 -6.83
C ASP A 113 7.62 3.80 -7.82
N VAL A 114 8.73 3.23 -7.35
CA VAL A 114 9.89 2.85 -8.17
C VAL A 114 9.50 1.83 -9.24
N LEU A 115 8.67 0.84 -8.90
CA LEU A 115 8.19 -0.18 -9.83
C LEU A 115 7.13 0.38 -10.79
N GLU A 116 6.20 1.21 -10.33
CA GLU A 116 5.27 1.91 -11.22
C GLU A 116 6.02 2.76 -12.26
N TYR A 117 7.06 3.48 -11.84
CA TYR A 117 7.90 4.26 -12.75
C TYR A 117 8.67 3.38 -13.76
N ALA A 118 9.22 2.25 -13.31
CA ALA A 118 9.93 1.32 -14.18
C ALA A 118 9.00 0.69 -15.24
N LEU A 119 7.81 0.22 -14.83
CA LEU A 119 6.80 -0.37 -15.73
C LEU A 119 6.28 0.61 -16.78
N LEU A 120 6.25 1.91 -16.48
CA LEU A 120 5.87 2.96 -17.43
C LEU A 120 6.99 3.33 -18.42
N GLY A 121 8.10 2.58 -18.46
CA GLY A 121 9.26 2.83 -19.31
C GLY A 121 10.15 3.97 -18.80
N GLY A 122 10.01 4.36 -17.52
CA GLY A 122 10.82 5.42 -16.90
C GLY A 122 12.29 5.05 -16.71
N LEU A 123 12.61 3.76 -16.63
CA LEU A 123 13.98 3.25 -16.74
C LEU A 123 14.30 3.00 -18.21
N GLY A 124 14.63 4.10 -18.91
CA GLY A 124 15.18 4.03 -20.26
C GLY A 124 16.49 3.25 -20.31
N VAL A 125 16.69 2.55 -21.43
CA VAL A 125 17.87 1.78 -21.85
C VAL A 125 19.21 2.50 -21.68
#